data_AF-A0A1S3P0Z2-F1
#
_entry.id   AF-A0A1S3P0Z2-F1
#
_cell.length_a   1.000
_cell.length_b   1.000
_cell.length_c   1.000
_cell.angle_alpha   90.00
_cell.angle_beta   90.00
_cell.angle_gamma   90.00
#
_symmetry.space_group_name_H-M   'P 1'
#
loop_
_entity.id
_entity.type
_entity.pdbx_description
1 polymer ?
#
loop_
_entity_poly.entity_id
_entity_poly.type
_entity_poly.pdbx_seq_one_letter_code
_entity_poly.pdbx_strand_id
1 'polypeptide(L)'
;MNSPTTMPQKAKMSEGLRVFDLAAGQSHSVFLADGDCCQPILFYSGQQMMETIPEKHIPGTGSTESSPSMTDTYTLRPVLLPFCMNMGYISSVYGGGQSCLAQADLNVMGFISALHELAAADRKFYCRLRDVKKRVVRPLLKKESVCTVLGPTSTLLFQSLASCYSRLCHLTGQHSVSLTAFLRTDRDVKGLVILKHANTFLDMYQEYCGSVGNFLVMGGFQALMKPSVECFGKKLEVLRQLSESSEDKVPLFDLLVTLFYSPIQHVREYGRLLLKLATCFDVSTVEYQRLQEGCSRYEALSRSLRRKRKEAETTNQFWRTYSGKTTDALRQPLRRLVEESSNKSLTLQNAGRFSVNWFILFNDALIHAQVRVHGNQNL
;
A
#
# COMPACT_ATOMS: atom_id res chain seq x y z
N MET A 1 33.11 -0.37 -28.38
CA MET A 1 32.32 0.63 -27.64
C MET A 1 31.02 0.84 -28.39
N ASN A 2 29.86 0.80 -27.72
CA ASN A 2 28.57 1.02 -28.38
C ASN A 2 28.46 2.51 -28.76
N SER A 3 28.04 2.79 -29.98
CA SER A 3 27.75 4.14 -30.48
C SER A 3 26.80 4.87 -29.50
N PRO A 4 26.98 6.19 -29.29
CA PRO A 4 26.05 6.96 -28.46
C PRO A 4 24.64 6.80 -29.01
N THR A 5 23.74 6.29 -28.17
CA THR A 5 22.35 6.02 -28.52
C THR A 5 21.46 6.99 -27.78
N THR A 6 20.54 7.63 -28.50
CA THR A 6 19.48 8.47 -27.92
C THR A 6 18.32 7.64 -27.35
N MET A 7 18.33 6.32 -27.56
CA MET A 7 17.29 5.42 -27.06
C MET A 7 17.47 5.13 -25.55
N PRO A 8 16.45 5.35 -24.72
CA PRO A 8 16.47 5.00 -23.31
C PRO A 8 16.72 3.49 -23.11
N GLN A 9 17.66 3.15 -22.24
CA GLN A 9 17.98 1.76 -21.90
C GLN A 9 17.40 1.38 -20.54
N LYS A 10 17.20 0.07 -20.31
CA LYS A 10 16.78 -0.43 -19.01
C LYS A 10 17.93 -0.32 -18.01
N ALA A 11 17.78 0.52 -16.99
CA ALA A 11 18.69 0.55 -15.84
C ALA A 11 18.22 -0.43 -14.75
N LYS A 12 19.14 -1.27 -14.25
CA LYS A 12 18.86 -2.14 -13.11
C LYS A 12 19.14 -1.36 -11.82
N MET A 13 18.10 -1.19 -11.00
CA MET A 13 18.18 -0.53 -9.70
C MET A 13 18.16 -1.54 -8.56
N SER A 14 18.72 -1.16 -7.40
CA SER A 14 18.65 -1.96 -6.19
C SER A 14 17.19 -2.18 -5.77
N GLU A 15 16.91 -3.36 -5.22
CA GLU A 15 15.57 -3.70 -4.75
C GLU A 15 15.12 -2.73 -3.64
N GLY A 16 13.87 -2.31 -3.67
CA GLY A 16 13.31 -1.36 -2.70
C GLY A 16 13.56 0.12 -3.01
N LEU A 17 14.41 0.46 -3.98
CA LEU A 17 14.56 1.86 -4.42
C LEU A 17 13.34 2.32 -5.22
N ARG A 18 12.87 3.53 -4.92
CA ARG A 18 11.70 4.14 -5.55
C ARG A 18 12.13 5.41 -6.26
N VAL A 19 12.59 5.26 -7.49
CA VAL A 19 12.94 6.38 -8.38
C VAL A 19 11.65 7.11 -8.78
N PHE A 20 11.63 8.43 -8.61
CA PHE A 20 10.49 9.29 -8.93
C PHE A 20 10.80 10.43 -9.88
N ASP A 21 12.09 10.68 -10.13
CA ASP A 21 12.53 11.55 -11.21
C ASP A 21 13.84 11.03 -11.81
N LEU A 22 14.08 11.36 -13.07
CA LEU A 22 15.32 10.99 -13.76
C LEU A 22 15.69 12.04 -14.79
N ALA A 23 16.98 12.18 -15.02
CA ALA A 23 17.53 13.02 -16.06
C ALA A 23 18.68 12.31 -16.77
N ALA A 24 18.85 12.57 -18.06
CA ALA A 24 19.96 12.05 -18.85
C ALA A 24 20.74 13.22 -19.46
N GLY A 25 22.05 13.20 -19.28
CA GLY A 25 23.01 14.05 -20.00
C GLY A 25 23.57 13.33 -21.23
N GLN A 26 24.67 13.83 -21.75
CA GLN A 26 25.36 13.33 -22.95
C GLN A 26 25.96 11.93 -22.74
N SER A 27 26.56 11.68 -21.57
CA SER A 27 27.27 10.44 -21.24
C SER A 27 26.89 9.88 -19.87
N HIS A 28 25.79 10.37 -19.28
CA HIS A 28 25.37 10.00 -17.93
C HIS A 28 23.86 10.12 -17.70
N SER A 29 23.41 9.53 -16.60
CA SER A 29 22.04 9.62 -16.09
C SER A 29 22.06 9.81 -14.59
N VAL A 30 21.14 10.64 -14.10
CA VAL A 30 20.89 10.88 -12.69
C VAL A 30 19.49 10.40 -12.35
N PHE A 31 19.37 9.67 -11.24
CA PHE A 31 18.11 9.12 -10.75
C PHE A 31 17.84 9.67 -9.36
N LEU A 32 16.67 10.27 -9.19
CA LEU A 32 16.20 10.79 -7.91
C LEU A 32 15.24 9.78 -7.29
N ALA A 33 15.55 9.32 -6.08
CA ALA A 33 14.81 8.28 -5.39
C ALA A 33 14.47 8.66 -3.94
N ASP A 34 13.51 7.95 -3.35
CA ASP A 34 13.30 8.02 -1.91
C ASP A 34 14.51 7.48 -1.16
N GLY A 35 15.03 8.26 -0.22
CA GLY A 35 15.96 7.79 0.79
C GLY A 35 15.27 7.44 2.11
N ASP A 36 16.09 7.08 3.08
CA ASP A 36 15.64 6.86 4.45
C ASP A 36 15.26 8.21 5.10
N CYS A 37 14.40 8.16 6.13
CA CYS A 37 13.89 9.36 6.82
C CYS A 37 13.23 10.42 5.92
N CYS A 38 12.78 10.04 4.73
CA CYS A 38 12.08 10.88 3.75
C CYS A 38 12.95 11.91 3.03
N GLN A 39 14.27 11.89 3.22
CA GLN A 39 15.19 12.72 2.45
C GLN A 39 15.44 12.08 1.07
N PRO A 40 15.25 12.80 -0.04
CA PRO A 40 15.56 12.28 -1.38
C PRO A 40 17.05 12.00 -1.57
N ILE A 41 17.37 10.94 -2.32
CA ILE A 41 18.74 10.53 -2.63
C ILE A 41 18.97 10.50 -4.14
N LEU A 42 20.21 10.80 -4.56
CA LEU A 42 20.61 10.81 -5.97
C LEU A 42 21.51 9.62 -6.28
N PHE A 43 21.22 8.97 -7.41
CA PHE A 43 22.12 7.99 -8.02
C PHE A 43 22.63 8.51 -9.35
N TYR A 44 23.86 8.14 -9.69
CA TYR A 44 24.52 8.49 -10.93
C TYR A 44 24.97 7.24 -11.67
N SER A 45 24.78 7.20 -12.99
CA SER A 45 25.32 6.18 -13.87
C SER A 45 25.85 6.83 -15.14
N GLY A 46 27.10 6.58 -15.50
CA GLY A 46 27.73 7.18 -16.67
C GLY A 46 29.23 7.32 -16.56
N GLN A 47 29.80 8.09 -17.50
CA GLN A 47 31.22 8.43 -17.57
C GLN A 47 31.64 9.33 -16.39
N GLN A 48 32.48 8.80 -15.50
CA GLN A 48 33.07 9.61 -14.43
C GLN A 48 34.08 10.59 -15.01
N MET A 49 33.88 11.87 -14.74
CA MET A 49 34.87 12.89 -15.05
C MET A 49 35.95 12.82 -13.98
N MET A 50 37.18 12.48 -14.36
CA MET A 50 38.33 12.60 -13.47
C MET A 50 38.70 14.09 -13.45
N GLU A 51 38.62 14.74 -12.29
CA GLU A 51 39.20 16.08 -12.14
C GLU A 51 40.71 15.94 -12.39
N THR A 52 41.17 16.44 -13.54
CA THR A 52 42.59 16.69 -13.74
C THR A 52 42.98 17.75 -12.72
N ILE A 53 43.59 17.31 -11.61
CA ILE A 53 44.34 18.20 -10.72
C ILE A 53 45.30 18.96 -11.65
N PRO A 54 45.25 20.30 -11.71
CA PRO A 54 46.21 21.03 -12.52
C PRO A 54 47.59 20.74 -11.94
N GLU A 55 48.34 19.86 -12.60
CA GLU A 55 49.75 19.68 -12.31
C GLU A 55 50.38 21.06 -12.38
N LYS A 56 51.02 21.49 -11.28
CA LYS A 56 51.83 22.69 -11.27
C LYS A 56 52.91 22.49 -12.32
N HIS A 57 52.73 23.08 -13.49
CA HIS A 57 53.75 23.14 -14.53
C HIS A 57 54.99 23.82 -13.93
N ILE A 58 56.03 23.03 -13.66
CA ILE A 58 57.40 23.53 -13.56
C ILE A 58 57.89 23.65 -15.01
N PRO A 59 58.17 24.85 -15.52
CA PRO A 59 58.62 25.01 -16.89
C PRO A 59 60.08 24.55 -17.00
N GLY A 60 60.36 23.53 -17.82
CA GLY A 60 61.75 23.23 -18.17
C GLY A 60 62.17 21.81 -18.57
N THR A 61 61.29 20.83 -18.74
CA THR A 61 61.71 19.53 -19.30
C THR A 61 60.75 19.05 -20.38
N GLY A 62 61.23 19.06 -21.62
CA GLY A 62 60.53 18.47 -22.74
C GLY A 62 60.76 16.96 -22.76
N SER A 63 59.68 16.19 -22.76
CA SER A 63 59.70 14.79 -23.18
C SER A 63 58.29 14.34 -23.57
N THR A 64 58.14 14.02 -24.86
CA THR A 64 57.24 13.03 -25.46
C THR A 64 55.78 12.99 -25.03
N GLU A 65 54.92 13.27 -26.01
CA GLU A 65 53.50 12.96 -26.09
C GLU A 65 53.21 11.51 -25.63
N SER A 66 52.99 11.31 -24.33
CA SER A 66 52.14 10.23 -23.87
C SER A 66 50.72 10.75 -23.95
N SER A 67 49.98 10.32 -24.98
CA SER A 67 48.53 10.49 -25.03
C SER A 67 47.95 10.11 -23.66
N PRO A 68 47.13 10.97 -23.00
CA PRO A 68 46.44 10.53 -21.81
C PRO A 68 45.55 9.38 -22.29
N SER A 69 45.85 8.15 -21.86
CA SER A 69 44.90 7.07 -21.98
C SER A 69 43.73 7.44 -21.07
N MET A 70 42.77 8.21 -21.63
CA MET A 70 41.49 8.52 -21.02
C MET A 70 40.75 7.20 -20.85
N THR A 71 41.08 6.44 -19.81
CA THR A 71 40.23 5.38 -19.32
C THR A 71 39.07 6.07 -18.63
N ASP A 72 38.15 6.59 -19.42
CA ASP A 72 36.85 7.08 -18.99
C ASP A 72 36.22 6.01 -18.12
N THR A 73 36.24 6.23 -16.81
CA THR A 73 35.79 5.22 -15.86
C THR A 73 34.27 5.23 -15.89
N TYR A 74 33.65 4.18 -16.44
CA TYR A 74 32.22 4.15 -16.72
C TYR A 74 31.46 3.38 -15.64
N THR A 75 30.46 4.02 -15.02
CA THR A 75 29.59 3.39 -14.01
C THR A 75 28.30 2.87 -14.64
N LEU A 76 28.30 1.59 -15.03
CA LEU A 76 27.11 0.93 -15.61
C LEU A 76 25.98 0.69 -14.61
N ARG A 77 26.31 0.57 -13.31
CA ARG A 77 25.32 0.45 -12.23
C ARG A 77 25.18 1.80 -11.56
N PRO A 78 23.95 2.30 -11.32
CA PRO A 78 23.82 3.57 -10.65
C PRO A 78 24.40 3.52 -9.23
N VAL A 79 25.25 4.50 -8.91
CA VAL A 79 25.95 4.65 -7.62
C VAL A 79 25.36 5.83 -6.87
N LEU A 80 25.16 5.68 -5.56
CA LEU A 80 24.69 6.76 -4.69
C LEU A 80 25.68 7.92 -4.70
N LEU A 81 25.18 9.16 -4.82
CA LEU A 81 25.98 10.38 -4.68
C LEU A 81 25.88 10.89 -3.22
N PRO A 82 26.87 10.62 -2.34
CA PRO A 82 26.70 10.84 -0.91
C PRO A 82 26.50 12.32 -0.53
N PHE A 83 27.05 13.24 -1.33
CA PHE A 83 26.93 14.68 -1.09
C PHE A 83 25.48 15.18 -1.20
N CYS A 84 24.57 14.43 -1.83
CA CYS A 84 23.18 14.87 -2.02
C CYS A 84 22.44 15.04 -0.67
N MET A 85 22.90 14.37 0.38
CA MET A 85 22.35 14.53 1.74
C MET A 85 22.54 15.95 2.29
N ASN A 86 23.52 16.70 1.77
CA ASN A 86 23.78 18.09 2.15
C ASN A 86 23.02 19.11 1.27
N MET A 87 22.29 18.65 0.24
CA MET A 87 21.59 19.52 -0.72
C MET A 87 20.17 19.90 -0.29
N GLY A 88 19.69 19.41 0.85
CA GLY A 88 18.31 19.63 1.31
C GLY A 88 17.31 18.64 0.66
N TYR A 89 16.11 19.12 0.35
CA TYR A 89 15.03 18.32 -0.24
C TYR A 89 14.96 18.51 -1.76
N ILE A 90 15.54 17.56 -2.49
CA ILE A 90 15.57 17.58 -3.96
C ILE A 90 14.19 17.15 -4.50
N SER A 91 13.54 18.01 -5.28
CA SER A 91 12.22 17.76 -5.88
C SER A 91 12.26 17.35 -7.35
N SER A 92 13.34 17.73 -8.06
CA SER A 92 13.55 17.35 -9.45
C SER A 92 15.03 17.38 -9.87
N VAL A 93 15.32 16.65 -10.95
CA VAL A 93 16.62 16.62 -11.61
C VAL A 93 16.47 16.93 -13.10
N TYR A 94 17.47 17.62 -13.65
CA TYR A 94 17.57 17.97 -15.05
C TYR A 94 18.97 17.62 -15.56
N GLY A 95 19.07 17.29 -16.85
CA GLY A 95 20.31 16.87 -17.49
C GLY A 95 20.45 17.57 -18.83
N GLY A 96 21.67 18.00 -19.15
CA GLY A 96 21.96 18.69 -20.41
C GLY A 96 23.46 18.73 -20.68
N GLY A 97 23.87 18.20 -21.84
CA GLY A 97 25.28 18.09 -22.20
C GLY A 97 26.06 17.30 -21.13
N GLN A 98 27.16 17.85 -20.65
CA GLN A 98 27.98 17.24 -19.61
C GLN A 98 27.51 17.57 -18.17
N SER A 99 26.42 18.34 -18.02
CA SER A 99 25.99 18.87 -16.73
C SER A 99 24.63 18.34 -16.30
N CYS A 100 24.43 18.30 -14.98
CA CYS A 100 23.15 18.06 -14.35
C CYS A 100 22.81 19.18 -13.36
N LEU A 101 21.50 19.39 -13.16
CA LEU A 101 20.97 20.31 -12.18
C LEU A 101 20.00 19.57 -11.28
N ALA A 102 20.12 19.77 -9.97
CA ALA A 102 19.16 19.30 -8.97
C ALA A 102 18.45 20.52 -8.38
N GLN A 103 17.12 20.54 -8.46
CA GLN A 103 16.32 21.56 -7.80
C GLN A 103 16.03 21.08 -6.38
N ALA A 104 16.54 21.82 -5.40
CA ALA A 104 16.41 21.47 -4.00
C ALA A 104 15.89 22.63 -3.16
N ASP A 105 15.10 22.28 -2.16
CA ASP A 105 14.70 23.20 -1.12
C ASP A 105 15.67 23.09 0.07
N LEU A 106 16.24 24.22 0.48
CA LEU A 106 17.18 24.29 1.58
C LEU A 106 16.49 24.22 2.95
N ASN A 107 15.16 24.34 3.00
CA ASN A 107 14.42 24.20 4.24
C ASN A 107 14.27 22.71 4.60
N VAL A 108 15.20 22.24 5.44
CA VAL A 108 15.25 20.85 5.89
C VAL A 108 14.16 20.51 6.92
N MET A 109 13.45 21.51 7.47
CA MET A 109 12.47 21.34 8.55
C MET A 109 11.08 21.88 8.18
N GLY A 110 10.05 21.45 8.91
CA GLY A 110 8.68 21.97 8.73
C GLY A 110 7.96 21.42 7.50
N PHE A 111 7.30 22.31 6.75
CA PHE A 111 6.32 21.96 5.71
C PHE A 111 6.92 21.11 4.58
N ILE A 112 8.13 21.44 4.12
CA ILE A 112 8.77 20.76 3.00
C ILE A 112 9.12 19.31 3.35
N SER A 113 9.72 19.10 4.51
CA SER A 113 10.02 17.77 5.02
C SER A 113 8.75 16.92 5.15
N ALA A 114 7.69 17.47 5.75
CA ALA A 114 6.41 16.77 5.90
C ALA A 114 5.76 16.43 4.55
N LEU A 115 5.91 17.30 3.54
CA LEU A 115 5.38 17.08 2.20
C LEU A 115 6.15 15.98 1.44
N HIS A 116 7.48 15.97 1.55
CA HIS A 116 8.31 14.89 1.01
C HIS A 116 8.03 13.55 1.70
N GLU A 117 7.81 13.55 3.02
CA GLU A 117 7.38 12.37 3.75
C GLU A 117 6.02 11.85 3.24
N LEU A 118 5.06 12.73 2.98
CA LEU A 118 3.78 12.35 2.38
C LEU A 118 3.95 11.72 0.99
N ALA A 119 4.75 12.35 0.12
CA ALA A 119 5.02 11.82 -1.21
C ALA A 119 5.75 10.47 -1.19
N ALA A 120 6.75 10.31 -0.30
CA ALA A 120 7.48 9.06 -0.15
C ALA A 120 6.61 7.94 0.43
N ALA A 121 5.76 8.25 1.43
CA ALA A 121 4.82 7.30 2.01
C ALA A 121 3.81 6.79 0.96
N ASP A 122 3.29 7.69 0.13
CA ASP A 122 2.35 7.36 -0.94
C ASP A 122 3.01 6.53 -2.05
N ARG A 123 4.23 6.89 -2.49
CA ARG A 123 5.00 6.09 -3.47
C ARG A 123 5.34 4.70 -2.94
N LYS A 124 5.74 4.58 -1.67
CA LYS A 124 5.95 3.29 -0.99
C LYS A 124 4.67 2.47 -0.95
N PHE A 125 3.54 3.09 -0.64
CA PHE A 125 2.25 2.43 -0.58
C PHE A 125 1.78 1.95 -1.96
N TYR A 126 1.87 2.79 -3.00
CA TYR A 126 1.56 2.44 -4.37
C TYR A 126 2.39 1.23 -4.86
N CYS A 127 3.71 1.23 -4.59
CA CYS A 127 4.57 0.10 -4.95
C CYS A 127 4.10 -1.21 -4.30
N ARG A 128 3.74 -1.18 -3.01
CA ARG A 128 3.18 -2.34 -2.31
C ARG A 128 1.87 -2.81 -2.95
N LEU A 129 0.93 -1.89 -3.24
CA LEU A 129 -0.33 -2.24 -3.92
C LEU A 129 -0.09 -2.88 -5.29
N ARG A 130 0.80 -2.28 -6.10
CA ARG A 130 1.16 -2.79 -7.42
C ARG A 130 1.74 -4.20 -7.32
N ASP A 131 2.61 -4.45 -6.36
CA ASP A 131 3.29 -5.73 -6.20
C ASP A 131 2.32 -6.83 -5.74
N VAL A 132 1.42 -6.53 -4.79
CA VAL A 132 0.34 -7.45 -4.40
C VAL A 132 -0.62 -7.71 -5.58
N LYS A 133 -1.02 -6.67 -6.33
CA LYS A 133 -1.85 -6.83 -7.52
C LYS A 133 -1.20 -7.76 -8.54
N LYS A 134 0.08 -7.54 -8.85
CA LYS A 134 0.82 -8.27 -9.88
C LYS A 134 1.19 -9.69 -9.44
N ARG A 135 1.65 -9.86 -8.20
CA ARG A 135 2.24 -11.11 -7.69
C ARG A 135 1.23 -11.99 -6.94
N VAL A 136 0.07 -11.45 -6.53
CA VAL A 136 -0.92 -12.20 -5.73
C VAL A 136 -2.29 -12.19 -6.38
N VAL A 137 -2.92 -11.01 -6.54
CA VAL A 137 -4.31 -10.90 -7.01
C VAL A 137 -4.45 -11.45 -8.43
N ARG A 138 -3.57 -11.05 -9.36
CA ARG A 138 -3.64 -11.48 -10.76
C ARG A 138 -3.37 -12.98 -10.95
N PRO A 139 -2.36 -13.61 -10.32
CA PRO A 139 -2.19 -15.06 -10.36
C PRO A 139 -3.41 -15.83 -9.85
N LEU A 140 -4.00 -15.41 -8.72
CA LEU A 140 -5.20 -16.05 -8.18
C LEU A 140 -6.38 -15.93 -9.14
N LEU A 141 -6.63 -14.75 -9.71
CA LEU A 141 -7.72 -14.57 -10.69
C LEU A 141 -7.55 -15.43 -11.96
N LYS A 142 -6.32 -15.72 -12.38
CA LYS A 142 -6.04 -16.53 -13.57
C LYS A 142 -6.15 -18.03 -13.32
N LYS A 143 -6.19 -18.46 -12.06
CA LYS A 143 -6.17 -19.87 -11.71
C LYS A 143 -7.58 -20.43 -11.78
N GLU A 144 -7.82 -21.35 -12.72
CA GLU A 144 -9.14 -21.95 -12.95
C GLU A 144 -9.70 -22.66 -11.71
N SER A 145 -8.83 -23.27 -10.88
CA SER A 145 -9.23 -23.92 -9.62
C SER A 145 -9.82 -22.96 -8.59
N VAL A 146 -9.61 -21.65 -8.72
CA VAL A 146 -10.21 -20.65 -7.81
C VAL A 146 -11.72 -20.60 -7.98
N CYS A 147 -12.22 -20.54 -9.21
CA CYS A 147 -13.66 -20.45 -9.47
C CYS A 147 -14.40 -21.70 -8.98
N THR A 148 -13.81 -22.88 -9.16
CA THR A 148 -14.42 -24.15 -8.74
C THR A 148 -14.46 -24.30 -7.22
N VAL A 149 -13.40 -23.89 -6.52
CA VAL A 149 -13.31 -24.01 -5.05
C VAL A 149 -14.14 -22.93 -4.33
N LEU A 150 -14.22 -21.72 -4.88
CA LEU A 150 -15.00 -20.62 -4.29
C LEU A 150 -16.52 -20.81 -4.46
N GLY A 151 -16.96 -21.50 -5.51
CA GLY A 151 -18.37 -21.52 -5.91
C GLY A 151 -18.84 -20.18 -6.49
N PRO A 152 -20.09 -20.08 -6.99
CA PRO A 152 -20.54 -18.95 -7.80
C PRO A 152 -20.52 -17.62 -7.02
N THR A 153 -21.11 -17.59 -5.83
CA THR A 153 -21.23 -16.36 -5.02
C THR A 153 -19.86 -15.82 -4.60
N SER A 154 -18.99 -16.66 -4.03
CA SER A 154 -17.68 -16.20 -3.56
C SER A 154 -16.73 -15.88 -4.71
N THR A 155 -16.90 -16.49 -5.90
CA THR A 155 -16.17 -16.11 -7.11
C THR A 155 -16.50 -14.69 -7.53
N LEU A 156 -17.78 -14.32 -7.56
CA LEU A 156 -18.20 -12.95 -7.88
C LEU A 156 -17.68 -11.94 -6.84
N LEU A 157 -17.71 -12.29 -5.56
CA LEU A 157 -17.14 -11.46 -4.50
C LEU A 157 -15.62 -11.29 -4.66
N PHE A 158 -14.90 -12.35 -5.01
CA PHE A 158 -13.46 -12.27 -5.25
C PHE A 158 -13.12 -11.39 -6.46
N GLN A 159 -13.87 -11.51 -7.55
CA GLN A 159 -13.72 -10.66 -8.74
C GLN A 159 -14.01 -9.19 -8.41
N SER A 160 -15.09 -8.93 -7.66
CA SER A 160 -15.43 -7.57 -7.19
C SER A 160 -14.33 -7.00 -6.30
N LEU A 161 -13.83 -7.78 -5.33
CA LEU A 161 -12.70 -7.41 -4.49
C LEU A 161 -11.44 -7.09 -5.32
N ALA A 162 -11.11 -7.91 -6.31
CA ALA A 162 -9.94 -7.69 -7.16
C ALA A 162 -10.09 -6.45 -8.08
N SER A 163 -11.30 -6.18 -8.55
CA SER A 163 -11.64 -4.95 -9.28
C SER A 163 -11.48 -3.71 -8.38
N CYS A 164 -12.04 -3.78 -7.18
CA CYS A 164 -11.93 -2.74 -6.15
C CYS A 164 -10.46 -2.48 -5.76
N TYR A 165 -9.67 -3.54 -5.56
CA TYR A 165 -8.22 -3.46 -5.33
C TYR A 165 -7.50 -2.76 -6.48
N SER A 166 -7.87 -3.09 -7.72
CA SER A 166 -7.27 -2.50 -8.92
C SER A 166 -7.57 -1.01 -9.06
N ARG A 167 -8.79 -0.59 -8.71
CA ARG A 167 -9.20 0.82 -8.66
C ARG A 167 -8.46 1.58 -7.56
N LEU A 168 -8.36 1.02 -6.35
CA LEU A 168 -7.58 1.62 -5.27
C LEU A 168 -6.10 1.81 -5.68
N CYS A 169 -5.48 0.78 -6.26
CA CYS A 169 -4.12 0.84 -6.77
C CYS A 169 -3.95 1.93 -7.84
N HIS A 170 -4.93 2.11 -8.74
CA HIS A 170 -4.90 3.17 -9.74
C HIS A 170 -5.03 4.56 -9.12
N LEU A 171 -5.99 4.76 -8.21
CA LEU A 171 -6.20 6.02 -7.51
C LEU A 171 -4.96 6.44 -6.73
N THR A 172 -4.34 5.51 -5.98
CA THR A 172 -3.07 5.78 -5.29
C THR A 172 -1.96 6.12 -6.27
N GLY A 173 -1.86 5.42 -7.41
CA GLY A 173 -0.86 5.75 -8.44
C GLY A 173 -1.03 7.16 -9.00
N GLN A 174 -2.26 7.58 -9.30
CA GLN A 174 -2.57 8.94 -9.76
C GLN A 174 -2.24 9.98 -8.69
N HIS A 175 -2.58 9.70 -7.43
CA HIS A 175 -2.23 10.55 -6.30
C HIS A 175 -0.72 10.72 -6.16
N SER A 176 0.04 9.64 -6.28
CA SER A 176 1.49 9.62 -6.22
C SER A 176 2.16 10.51 -7.28
N VAL A 177 1.65 10.43 -8.51
CA VAL A 177 2.09 11.30 -9.62
C VAL A 177 1.74 12.75 -9.31
N SER A 178 0.53 13.01 -8.82
CA SER A 178 0.10 14.37 -8.45
C SER A 178 0.94 14.95 -7.32
N LEU A 179 1.29 14.18 -6.29
CA LEU A 179 2.17 14.62 -5.19
C LEU A 179 3.57 14.93 -5.72
N THR A 180 4.10 14.09 -6.61
CA THR A 180 5.41 14.31 -7.22
C THR A 180 5.43 15.59 -8.04
N ALA A 181 4.37 15.88 -8.80
CA ALA A 181 4.22 17.15 -9.50
C ALA A 181 4.07 18.33 -8.54
N PHE A 182 3.30 18.17 -7.47
CA PHE A 182 3.07 19.20 -6.44
C PHE A 182 4.36 19.63 -5.73
N LEU A 183 5.33 18.73 -5.53
CA LEU A 183 6.66 19.07 -5.01
C LEU A 183 7.43 20.08 -5.86
N ARG A 184 7.06 20.25 -7.13
CA ARG A 184 7.72 21.12 -8.12
C ARG A 184 7.01 22.47 -8.32
N THR A 185 5.83 22.67 -7.73
CA THR A 185 5.06 23.91 -7.86
C THR A 185 5.27 24.85 -6.66
N ASP A 186 4.43 25.88 -6.56
CA ASP A 186 4.25 26.76 -5.41
C ASP A 186 3.79 26.07 -4.12
N ARG A 187 3.34 24.81 -4.20
CA ARG A 187 2.92 23.97 -3.07
C ARG A 187 1.77 24.56 -2.24
N ASP A 188 0.82 25.24 -2.90
CA ASP A 188 -0.40 25.72 -2.25
C ASP A 188 -1.24 24.52 -1.74
N VAL A 189 -1.52 24.47 -0.44
CA VAL A 189 -2.36 23.45 0.22
C VAL A 189 -3.71 23.25 -0.48
N LYS A 190 -4.27 24.30 -1.11
CA LYS A 190 -5.53 24.21 -1.86
C LYS A 190 -5.44 23.27 -3.07
N GLY A 191 -4.23 23.10 -3.62
CA GLY A 191 -3.92 22.20 -4.73
C GLY A 191 -3.73 20.74 -4.31
N LEU A 192 -3.64 20.43 -3.01
CA LEU A 192 -3.35 19.08 -2.52
C LEU A 192 -4.52 18.13 -2.80
N VAL A 193 -4.30 17.16 -3.69
CA VAL A 193 -5.36 16.28 -4.22
C VAL A 193 -6.07 15.46 -3.14
N ILE A 194 -5.36 14.99 -2.12
CA ILE A 194 -5.95 14.22 -1.00
C ILE A 194 -7.00 15.02 -0.21
N LEU A 195 -6.91 16.36 -0.23
CA LEU A 195 -7.87 17.29 0.35
C LEU A 195 -8.95 17.67 -0.67
N LYS A 196 -8.51 18.15 -1.85
CA LYS A 196 -9.38 18.63 -2.93
C LYS A 196 -10.40 17.58 -3.37
N HIS A 197 -9.99 16.31 -3.41
CA HIS A 197 -10.82 15.19 -3.84
C HIS A 197 -11.07 14.18 -2.70
N ALA A 198 -11.11 14.64 -1.44
CA ALA A 198 -11.22 13.78 -0.27
C ALA A 198 -12.35 12.74 -0.38
N ASN A 199 -13.57 13.13 -0.79
CA ASN A 199 -14.70 12.21 -0.92
C ASN A 199 -14.37 10.98 -1.79
N THR A 200 -13.70 11.17 -2.93
CA THR A 200 -13.30 10.09 -3.82
C THR A 200 -12.40 9.07 -3.13
N PHE A 201 -11.45 9.52 -2.30
CA PHE A 201 -10.61 8.62 -1.50
C PHE A 201 -11.42 7.94 -0.40
N LEU A 202 -12.24 8.69 0.35
CA LEU A 202 -13.01 8.15 1.45
C LEU A 202 -13.96 7.04 0.98
N ASP A 203 -14.68 7.28 -0.11
CA ASP A 203 -15.63 6.33 -0.69
C ASP A 203 -14.91 5.08 -1.20
N MET A 204 -13.77 5.25 -1.89
CA MET A 204 -12.97 4.12 -2.39
C MET A 204 -12.50 3.20 -1.25
N TYR A 205 -12.03 3.76 -0.13
CA TYR A 205 -11.61 2.96 1.02
C TYR A 205 -12.78 2.27 1.74
N GLN A 206 -13.95 2.92 1.80
CA GLN A 206 -15.16 2.30 2.36
C GLN A 206 -15.63 1.12 1.50
N GLU A 207 -15.68 1.31 0.18
CA GLU A 207 -16.05 0.28 -0.79
C GLU A 207 -15.07 -0.90 -0.75
N TYR A 208 -13.76 -0.62 -0.70
CA TYR A 208 -12.72 -1.63 -0.58
C TYR A 208 -12.86 -2.45 0.71
N CYS A 209 -13.00 -1.78 1.86
CA CYS A 209 -13.18 -2.47 3.14
C CYS A 209 -14.45 -3.31 3.18
N GLY A 210 -15.55 -2.81 2.61
CA GLY A 210 -16.79 -3.56 2.42
C GLY A 210 -16.57 -4.83 1.60
N SER A 211 -15.87 -4.71 0.47
CA SER A 211 -15.58 -5.84 -0.42
C SER A 211 -14.73 -6.92 0.24
N VAL A 212 -13.67 -6.54 0.98
CA VAL A 212 -12.84 -7.48 1.75
C VAL A 212 -13.68 -8.16 2.83
N GLY A 213 -14.49 -7.39 3.58
CA GLY A 213 -15.35 -7.91 4.64
C GLY A 213 -16.42 -8.87 4.13
N ASN A 214 -17.04 -8.57 2.99
CA ASN A 214 -18.04 -9.44 2.37
C ASN A 214 -17.43 -10.79 1.95
N PHE A 215 -16.24 -10.75 1.35
CA PHE A 215 -15.51 -11.97 0.98
C PHE A 215 -15.09 -12.79 2.21
N LEU A 216 -14.65 -12.12 3.29
CA LEU A 216 -14.32 -12.75 4.57
C LEU A 216 -15.55 -13.42 5.20
N VAL A 217 -16.68 -12.72 5.28
CA VAL A 217 -17.92 -13.22 5.87
C VAL A 217 -18.42 -14.46 5.15
N MET A 218 -18.29 -14.52 3.83
CA MET A 218 -18.64 -15.70 3.01
C MET A 218 -17.60 -16.83 3.08
N GLY A 219 -16.53 -16.68 3.85
CA GLY A 219 -15.53 -17.74 4.03
C GLY A 219 -14.59 -17.87 2.83
N GLY A 220 -14.56 -16.84 1.99
CA GLY A 220 -13.80 -16.83 0.75
C GLY A 220 -12.30 -17.05 0.97
N PHE A 221 -11.72 -16.47 2.04
CA PHE A 221 -10.32 -16.66 2.36
C PHE A 221 -9.98 -18.11 2.77
N GLN A 222 -10.88 -18.81 3.47
CA GLN A 222 -10.70 -20.22 3.80
C GLN A 222 -10.67 -21.07 2.52
N ALA A 223 -11.63 -20.84 1.63
CA ALA A 223 -11.68 -21.52 0.33
C ALA A 223 -10.45 -21.18 -0.54
N LEU A 224 -9.93 -19.95 -0.45
CA LEU A 224 -8.77 -19.48 -1.22
C LEU A 224 -7.44 -20.09 -0.77
N MET A 225 -7.36 -20.74 0.40
CA MET A 225 -6.11 -21.31 0.92
C MET A 225 -5.51 -22.35 -0.03
N LYS A 226 -6.31 -23.32 -0.51
CA LYS A 226 -5.82 -24.37 -1.40
C LYS A 226 -5.31 -23.81 -2.74
N PRO A 227 -6.08 -22.98 -3.48
CA PRO A 227 -5.57 -22.32 -4.68
C PRO A 227 -4.35 -21.43 -4.44
N SER A 228 -4.23 -20.83 -3.24
CA SER A 228 -3.04 -20.03 -2.90
C SER A 228 -1.79 -20.88 -2.79
N VAL A 229 -1.86 -22.07 -2.18
CA VAL A 229 -0.74 -23.01 -2.14
C VAL A 229 -0.39 -23.50 -3.55
N GLU A 230 -1.37 -23.73 -4.41
CA GLU A 230 -1.15 -24.09 -5.81
C GLU A 230 -0.47 -22.97 -6.63
N CYS A 231 -0.75 -21.70 -6.31
CA CYS A 231 -0.18 -20.56 -7.02
C CYS A 231 1.23 -20.18 -6.51
N PHE A 232 1.48 -20.31 -5.21
CA PHE A 232 2.67 -19.74 -4.55
C PHE A 232 3.58 -20.77 -3.87
N GLY A 233 3.20 -22.05 -3.93
CA GLY A 233 3.92 -23.14 -3.27
C GLY A 233 3.77 -23.16 -1.75
N LYS A 234 4.24 -24.24 -1.12
CA LYS A 234 4.09 -24.46 0.33
C LYS A 234 4.83 -23.44 1.21
N LYS A 235 5.90 -22.83 0.68
CA LYS A 235 6.70 -21.85 1.41
C LYS A 235 6.09 -20.44 1.43
N LEU A 236 5.11 -20.14 0.57
CA LEU A 236 4.36 -18.87 0.59
C LEU A 236 5.25 -17.61 0.67
N GLU A 237 6.47 -17.67 0.14
CA GLU A 237 7.51 -16.64 0.34
C GLU A 237 7.04 -15.27 -0.16
N VAL A 238 6.34 -15.26 -1.29
CA VAL A 238 5.75 -14.05 -1.87
C VAL A 238 4.74 -13.39 -0.91
N LEU A 239 3.87 -14.18 -0.27
CA LEU A 239 2.85 -13.65 0.64
C LEU A 239 3.47 -13.14 1.94
N ARG A 240 4.48 -13.84 2.48
CA ARG A 240 5.20 -13.42 3.69
C ARG A 240 5.96 -12.12 3.45
N GLN A 241 6.71 -12.06 2.35
CA GLN A 241 7.45 -10.85 1.95
C GLN A 241 6.53 -9.63 1.83
N LEU A 242 5.38 -9.79 1.17
CA LEU A 242 4.44 -8.70 0.93
C LEU A 242 3.58 -8.32 2.15
N SER A 243 3.46 -9.21 3.15
CA SER A 243 2.73 -8.92 4.38
C SER A 243 3.61 -8.30 5.48
N GLU A 244 4.91 -8.13 5.23
CA GLU A 244 5.89 -7.63 6.20
C GLU A 244 5.86 -8.42 7.53
N SER A 245 5.48 -9.71 7.49
CA SER A 245 5.41 -10.58 8.67
C SER A 245 6.80 -11.09 9.04
N SER A 246 7.31 -10.72 10.21
CA SER A 246 8.58 -11.21 10.77
C SER A 246 8.48 -12.62 11.37
N GLU A 247 7.26 -13.12 11.59
CA GLU A 247 7.03 -14.43 12.21
C GLU A 247 6.94 -15.55 11.16
N ASP A 248 7.81 -16.56 11.30
CA ASP A 248 7.89 -17.70 10.37
C ASP A 248 6.64 -18.60 10.35
N LYS A 249 5.74 -18.49 11.34
CA LYS A 249 4.63 -19.43 11.56
C LYS A 249 3.21 -18.82 11.55
N VAL A 250 3.00 -17.69 10.86
CA VAL A 250 1.63 -17.18 10.66
C VAL A 250 0.83 -18.14 9.76
N PRO A 251 -0.38 -18.59 10.17
CA PRO A 251 -1.23 -19.43 9.33
C PRO A 251 -1.58 -18.75 8.00
N LEU A 252 -1.68 -19.52 6.90
CA LEU A 252 -1.98 -18.98 5.57
C LEU A 252 -3.29 -18.17 5.55
N PHE A 253 -4.31 -18.60 6.29
CA PHE A 253 -5.56 -17.86 6.43
C PHE A 253 -5.30 -16.43 6.95
N ASP A 254 -4.56 -16.30 8.05
CA ASP A 254 -4.27 -15.01 8.68
C ASP A 254 -3.36 -14.14 7.79
N LEU A 255 -2.45 -14.77 7.04
CA LEU A 255 -1.60 -14.10 6.08
C LEU A 255 -2.43 -13.46 4.94
N LEU A 256 -3.38 -14.22 4.36
CA LEU A 256 -4.26 -13.70 3.32
C LEU A 256 -5.16 -12.57 3.84
N VAL A 257 -5.77 -12.76 5.02
CA VAL A 257 -6.60 -11.72 5.65
C VAL A 257 -5.77 -10.46 5.91
N THR A 258 -4.59 -10.60 6.50
CA THR A 258 -3.68 -9.47 6.78
C THR A 258 -3.28 -8.75 5.49
N LEU A 259 -2.90 -9.48 4.45
CA LEU A 259 -2.49 -8.92 3.17
C LEU A 259 -3.61 -8.07 2.54
N PHE A 260 -4.85 -8.60 2.48
CA PHE A 260 -5.97 -7.89 1.87
C PHE A 260 -6.53 -6.77 2.76
N TYR A 261 -6.36 -6.81 4.08
CA TYR A 261 -6.69 -5.67 4.96
C TYR A 261 -5.58 -4.63 5.08
N SER A 262 -4.34 -4.93 4.64
CA SER A 262 -3.21 -4.00 4.72
C SER A 262 -3.47 -2.61 4.09
N PRO A 263 -4.20 -2.47 2.96
CA PRO A 263 -4.42 -1.14 2.36
C PRO A 263 -5.20 -0.19 3.26
N ILE A 264 -6.09 -0.71 4.10
CA ILE A 264 -6.91 0.08 5.02
C ILE A 264 -6.07 0.72 6.12
N GLN A 265 -4.92 0.13 6.46
CA GLN A 265 -4.03 0.67 7.47
C GLN A 265 -3.38 1.99 7.04
N HIS A 266 -3.16 2.18 5.73
CA HIS A 266 -2.55 3.39 5.18
C HIS A 266 -3.42 4.65 5.37
N VAL A 267 -4.74 4.49 5.55
CA VAL A 267 -5.65 5.62 5.83
C VAL A 267 -5.24 6.38 7.10
N ARG A 268 -4.73 5.67 8.12
CA ARG A 268 -4.20 6.30 9.33
C ARG A 268 -3.00 7.18 9.03
N GLU A 269 -2.17 6.76 8.08
CA GLU A 269 -0.95 7.47 7.72
C GLU A 269 -1.27 8.80 7.05
N TYR A 270 -2.32 8.87 6.21
CA TYR A 270 -2.81 10.15 5.71
C TYR A 270 -3.23 11.08 6.85
N GLY A 271 -4.00 10.61 7.83
CA GLY A 271 -4.39 11.42 8.99
C GLY A 271 -3.17 11.99 9.72
N ARG A 272 -2.20 11.13 10.06
CA ARG A 272 -0.96 11.50 10.74
C ARG A 272 -0.15 12.55 9.95
N LEU A 273 0.00 12.35 8.65
CA LEU A 273 0.81 13.23 7.79
C LEU A 273 0.12 14.56 7.50
N LEU A 274 -1.20 14.57 7.36
CA LEU A 274 -1.98 15.80 7.25
C LEU A 274 -1.91 16.62 8.53
N LEU A 275 -1.94 15.98 9.71
CA LEU A 275 -1.70 16.67 10.97
C LEU A 275 -0.29 17.25 11.02
N LYS A 276 0.73 16.49 10.63
CA LYS A 276 2.12 16.99 10.58
C LYS A 276 2.24 18.22 9.67
N LEU A 277 1.60 18.19 8.50
CA LEU A 277 1.51 19.35 7.60
C LEU A 277 0.77 20.52 8.26
N ALA A 278 -0.35 20.28 8.94
CA ALA A 278 -1.12 21.32 9.62
C ALA A 278 -0.28 22.06 10.66
N THR A 279 0.52 21.34 11.46
CA THR A 279 1.39 21.93 12.49
C THR A 279 2.48 22.87 11.97
N CYS A 280 2.65 22.95 10.64
CA CYS A 280 3.56 23.90 9.99
C CYS A 280 2.93 25.28 9.76
N PHE A 281 1.65 25.45 10.07
CA PHE A 281 0.90 26.70 9.88
C PHE A 281 0.31 27.19 11.21
N ASP A 282 0.08 28.50 11.30
CA ASP A 282 -0.64 29.09 12.43
C ASP A 282 -2.12 28.67 12.41
N VAL A 283 -2.70 28.45 13.59
CA VAL A 283 -4.07 27.94 13.78
C VAL A 283 -5.14 28.85 13.15
N SER A 284 -4.86 30.15 13.02
CA SER A 284 -5.75 31.13 12.39
C SER A 284 -5.77 31.07 10.86
N THR A 285 -4.82 30.37 10.23
CA THR A 285 -4.67 30.33 8.76
C THR A 285 -5.69 29.41 8.09
N VAL A 286 -6.01 29.69 6.82
CA VAL A 286 -6.91 28.86 6.01
C VAL A 286 -6.25 27.51 5.71
N GLU A 287 -4.93 27.49 5.54
CA GLU A 287 -4.12 26.31 5.30
C GLU A 287 -4.22 25.33 6.47
N TYR A 288 -4.04 25.81 7.70
CA TYR A 288 -4.22 25.01 8.91
C TYR A 288 -5.61 24.39 8.97
N GLN A 289 -6.67 25.20 8.80
CA GLN A 289 -8.05 24.73 8.90
C GLN A 289 -8.35 23.62 7.89
N ARG A 290 -7.88 23.76 6.64
CA ARG A 290 -8.08 22.74 5.60
C ARG A 290 -7.33 21.45 5.89
N LEU A 291 -6.07 21.54 6.33
CA LEU A 291 -5.27 20.37 6.69
C LEU A 291 -5.85 19.65 7.91
N GLN A 292 -6.31 20.41 8.91
CA GLN A 292 -6.92 19.87 10.11
C GLN A 292 -8.28 19.20 9.84
N GLU A 293 -9.11 19.79 8.97
CA GLU A 293 -10.34 19.15 8.49
C GLU A 293 -10.03 17.84 7.77
N GLY A 294 -9.08 17.86 6.83
CA GLY A 294 -8.62 16.68 6.12
C GLY A 294 -8.15 15.58 7.08
N CYS A 295 -7.24 15.91 8.00
CA CYS A 295 -6.77 15.02 9.06
C CYS A 295 -7.95 14.36 9.80
N SER A 296 -8.87 15.17 10.33
CA SER A 296 -10.02 14.70 11.10
C SER A 296 -10.88 13.71 10.31
N ARG A 297 -11.08 13.96 9.01
CA ARG A 297 -11.85 13.08 8.12
C ARG A 297 -11.16 11.73 7.89
N TYR A 298 -9.85 11.72 7.65
CA TYR A 298 -9.09 10.46 7.48
C TYR A 298 -8.95 9.68 8.79
N GLU A 299 -8.84 10.34 9.94
CA GLU A 299 -8.88 9.66 11.26
C GLU A 299 -10.25 9.06 11.57
N ALA A 300 -11.33 9.80 11.30
CA ALA A 300 -12.70 9.30 11.44
C ALA A 300 -12.93 8.07 10.53
N LEU A 301 -12.46 8.14 9.29
CA LEU A 301 -12.50 7.01 8.37
C LEU A 301 -11.69 5.83 8.91
N SER A 302 -10.45 6.04 9.34
CA SER A 302 -9.60 4.97 9.90
C SER A 302 -10.28 4.22 11.06
N ARG A 303 -10.93 4.96 11.97
CA ARG A 303 -11.74 4.38 13.06
C ARG A 303 -12.95 3.62 12.54
N SER A 304 -13.67 4.16 11.56
CA SER A 304 -14.82 3.51 10.92
C SER A 304 -14.44 2.19 10.23
N LEU A 305 -13.36 2.19 9.44
CA LEU A 305 -12.90 0.98 8.73
C LEU A 305 -12.43 -0.11 9.70
N ARG A 306 -11.79 0.26 10.82
CA ARG A 306 -11.44 -0.69 11.89
C ARG A 306 -12.67 -1.35 12.51
N ARG A 307 -13.73 -0.58 12.79
CA ARG A 307 -15.00 -1.13 13.30
C ARG A 307 -15.63 -2.10 12.29
N LYS A 308 -15.76 -1.70 11.02
CA LYS A 308 -16.28 -2.56 9.94
C LYS A 308 -15.48 -3.87 9.77
N ARG A 309 -14.16 -3.79 9.87
CA ARG A 309 -13.29 -4.99 9.86
C ARG A 309 -13.63 -5.91 11.03
N LYS A 310 -13.73 -5.37 12.25
CA LYS A 310 -14.02 -6.17 13.44
C LYS A 310 -15.40 -6.84 13.36
N GLU A 311 -16.42 -6.13 12.88
CA GLU A 311 -17.76 -6.68 12.64
C GLU A 311 -17.71 -7.88 11.67
N ALA A 312 -16.96 -7.76 10.56
CA ALA A 312 -16.78 -8.84 9.60
C ALA A 312 -16.02 -10.05 10.18
N GLU A 313 -14.96 -9.81 10.96
CA GLU A 313 -14.19 -10.85 11.65
C GLU A 313 -15.05 -11.61 12.67
N THR A 314 -15.79 -10.89 13.51
CA THR A 314 -16.73 -11.48 14.49
C THR A 314 -17.79 -12.33 13.77
N THR A 315 -18.33 -11.83 12.66
CA THR A 315 -19.32 -12.56 11.86
C THR A 315 -18.73 -13.82 11.22
N ASN A 316 -17.50 -13.78 10.68
CA ASN A 316 -16.83 -14.97 10.15
C ASN A 316 -16.59 -15.99 11.27
N GLN A 317 -16.13 -15.55 12.44
CA GLN A 317 -15.89 -16.43 13.57
C GLN A 317 -17.19 -17.13 14.02
N PHE A 318 -18.29 -16.40 14.09
CA PHE A 318 -19.62 -16.97 14.35
C PHE A 318 -19.97 -18.08 13.36
N TRP A 319 -19.78 -17.85 12.05
CA TRP A 319 -20.07 -18.87 11.04
C TRP A 319 -19.18 -20.11 11.12
N ARG A 320 -17.99 -20.02 11.73
CA ARG A 320 -17.11 -21.18 11.95
C ARG A 320 -17.56 -22.05 13.11
N THR A 321 -18.19 -21.45 14.12
CA THR A 321 -18.65 -22.14 15.33
C THR A 321 -20.12 -22.57 15.23
N TYR A 322 -20.89 -21.94 14.35
CA TYR A 322 -22.30 -22.26 14.15
C TYR A 322 -22.49 -23.66 13.56
N SER A 323 -23.16 -24.54 14.31
CA SER A 323 -23.38 -25.96 13.96
C SER A 323 -24.77 -26.25 13.35
N GLY A 324 -25.54 -25.21 13.02
CA GLY A 324 -26.90 -25.36 12.51
C GLY A 324 -26.94 -25.92 11.08
N LYS A 325 -27.89 -26.83 10.82
CA LYS A 325 -28.07 -27.46 9.49
C LYS A 325 -28.40 -26.47 8.36
N THR A 326 -28.80 -25.23 8.67
CA THR A 326 -29.24 -24.19 7.73
C THR A 326 -28.25 -23.03 7.55
N THR A 327 -26.98 -23.23 7.92
CA THR A 327 -25.91 -22.21 7.87
C THR A 327 -25.84 -21.48 6.52
N ASP A 328 -25.91 -22.21 5.41
CA ASP A 328 -25.72 -21.63 4.07
C ASP A 328 -26.87 -20.72 3.63
N ALA A 329 -28.10 -20.95 4.10
CA ALA A 329 -29.24 -20.09 3.78
C ALA A 329 -29.18 -18.75 4.54
N LEU A 330 -28.55 -18.75 5.72
CA LEU A 330 -28.44 -17.58 6.58
C LEU A 330 -27.20 -16.76 6.30
N ARG A 331 -26.21 -17.32 5.60
CA ARG A 331 -24.96 -16.64 5.29
C ARG A 331 -25.13 -15.72 4.09
N GLN A 332 -25.01 -14.42 4.32
CA GLN A 332 -25.08 -13.41 3.27
C GLN A 332 -23.86 -12.48 3.30
N PRO A 333 -23.41 -11.95 2.14
CA PRO A 333 -22.18 -11.14 2.09
C PRO A 333 -22.26 -9.87 2.93
N LEU A 334 -23.42 -9.20 2.95
CA LEU A 334 -23.63 -7.92 3.65
C LEU A 334 -24.08 -8.09 5.12
N ARG A 335 -24.40 -9.32 5.53
CA ARG A 335 -24.88 -9.62 6.87
C ARG A 335 -23.74 -9.52 7.89
N ARG A 336 -24.00 -8.89 9.02
CA ARG A 336 -23.08 -8.73 10.14
C ARG A 336 -23.76 -9.11 11.43
N LEU A 337 -23.09 -9.92 12.25
CA LEU A 337 -23.57 -10.27 13.58
C LEU A 337 -23.50 -9.03 14.47
N VAL A 338 -24.63 -8.72 15.12
CA VAL A 338 -24.73 -7.65 16.11
C VAL A 338 -24.56 -8.27 17.51
N GLU A 339 -25.39 -9.27 17.84
CA GLU A 339 -25.41 -9.93 19.15
C GLU A 339 -25.98 -11.36 19.05
N GLU A 340 -25.67 -12.20 20.04
CA GLU A 340 -26.28 -13.53 20.20
C GLU A 340 -26.61 -13.84 21.67
N SER A 341 -27.69 -14.59 21.90
CA SER A 341 -28.24 -14.84 23.24
C SER A 341 -27.51 -15.91 24.06
N SER A 342 -26.44 -16.52 23.52
CA SER A 342 -25.52 -17.41 24.25
C SER A 342 -24.86 -16.67 25.43
N ASN A 343 -24.63 -15.37 25.29
CA ASN A 343 -23.99 -14.51 26.30
C ASN A 343 -24.98 -13.70 27.16
N LYS A 344 -26.28 -13.70 26.81
CA LYS A 344 -27.35 -12.96 27.49
C LYS A 344 -28.64 -13.78 27.41
N SER A 345 -29.07 -14.39 28.52
CA SER A 345 -30.24 -15.28 28.52
C SER A 345 -31.51 -14.50 28.15
N LEU A 346 -32.15 -14.92 27.06
CA LEU A 346 -33.46 -14.44 26.64
C LEU A 346 -34.47 -15.57 26.85
N THR A 347 -35.56 -15.29 27.56
CA THR A 347 -36.63 -16.26 27.81
C THR A 347 -37.74 -16.07 26.78
N LEU A 348 -37.99 -17.11 25.98
CA LEU A 348 -39.15 -17.15 25.10
C LEU A 348 -40.41 -17.45 25.93
N GLN A 349 -41.41 -16.57 25.87
CA GLN A 349 -42.69 -16.83 26.53
C GLN A 349 -43.39 -18.04 25.89
N ASN A 350 -43.99 -18.90 26.72
CA ASN A 350 -44.61 -20.17 26.32
C ASN A 350 -43.64 -21.18 25.67
N ALA A 351 -42.34 -21.12 25.97
CA ALA A 351 -41.38 -22.12 25.50
C ALA A 351 -41.66 -23.52 26.09
N GLY A 352 -41.59 -24.55 25.24
CA GLY A 352 -41.66 -25.94 25.68
C GLY A 352 -40.48 -26.30 26.58
N ARG A 353 -40.75 -27.05 27.67
CA ARG A 353 -39.78 -27.46 28.71
C ARG A 353 -38.49 -28.14 28.21
N PHE A 354 -38.50 -28.68 26.98
CA PHE A 354 -37.38 -29.42 26.39
C PHE A 354 -36.77 -28.73 25.16
N SER A 355 -36.92 -27.40 25.06
CA SER A 355 -36.36 -26.62 23.95
C SER A 355 -35.31 -25.62 24.43
N VAL A 356 -34.15 -25.64 23.79
CA VAL A 356 -33.14 -24.58 23.91
C VAL A 356 -33.42 -23.57 22.81
N ASN A 357 -33.64 -22.31 23.20
CA ASN A 357 -33.93 -21.21 22.29
C ASN A 357 -32.69 -20.32 22.16
N TRP A 358 -32.23 -20.13 20.93
CA TRP A 358 -31.08 -19.29 20.62
C TRP A 358 -31.51 -18.17 19.68
N PHE A 359 -31.34 -16.93 20.13
CA PHE A 359 -31.64 -15.74 19.35
C PHE A 359 -30.35 -15.12 18.83
N ILE A 360 -30.33 -14.83 17.53
CA ILE A 360 -29.16 -14.28 16.83
C ILE A 360 -29.63 -13.02 16.11
N LEU A 361 -29.08 -11.87 16.51
CA LEU A 361 -29.37 -10.59 15.92
C LEU A 361 -28.28 -10.24 14.90
N PHE A 362 -28.68 -10.14 13.64
CA PHE A 362 -27.90 -9.54 12.58
C PHE A 362 -28.34 -8.10 12.32
N ASN A 363 -27.55 -7.37 11.54
CA ASN A 363 -27.88 -6.02 11.11
C ASN A 363 -29.13 -5.94 10.21
N ASP A 364 -29.55 -7.06 9.62
CA ASP A 364 -30.66 -7.15 8.66
C ASP A 364 -31.76 -8.13 9.09
N ALA A 365 -31.54 -8.96 10.11
CA ALA A 365 -32.46 -10.01 10.51
C ALA A 365 -32.32 -10.40 11.99
N LEU A 366 -33.43 -10.79 12.60
CA LEU A 366 -33.45 -11.50 13.88
C LEU A 366 -33.84 -12.95 13.64
N ILE A 367 -32.98 -13.88 14.07
CA ILE A 367 -33.17 -15.32 13.88
C ILE A 367 -33.43 -15.97 15.22
N HIS A 368 -34.43 -16.84 15.25
CA HIS A 368 -34.71 -17.74 16.36
C HIS A 368 -34.41 -19.17 15.92
N ALA A 369 -33.43 -19.79 16.57
CA ALA A 369 -33.09 -21.19 16.39
C ALA A 369 -33.56 -21.99 17.62
N GLN A 370 -34.37 -23.02 17.38
CA GLN A 370 -34.88 -23.89 18.42
C GLN A 370 -34.25 -25.28 18.28
N VAL A 371 -33.52 -25.72 19.30
CA VAL A 371 -32.97 -27.09 19.37
C VAL A 371 -33.80 -27.89 20.36
N ARG A 372 -34.37 -29.01 19.90
CA ARG A 372 -35.08 -29.97 20.76
C ARG A 372 -34.08 -30.93 21.39
N VAL A 373 -34.06 -30.99 22.73
CA VAL A 373 -33.26 -31.98 23.45
C VAL A 373 -34.00 -33.32 23.34
N HIS A 374 -33.52 -34.22 22.48
CA HIS A 374 -34.01 -35.60 22.48
C HIS A 374 -33.39 -36.31 23.68
N GLY A 375 -34.22 -36.72 24.63
CA GLY A 375 -33.78 -37.59 25.71
C GLY A 375 -33.38 -38.94 25.12
N ASN A 376 -32.11 -39.31 25.22
CA ASN A 376 -31.71 -40.71 25.07
C ASN A 376 -32.38 -41.49 26.21
N GLN A 377 -33.52 -42.12 25.94
CA GLN A 377 -33.95 -43.30 26.67
C GLN A 377 -33.28 -44.50 26.00
N ASN A 378 -32.22 -45.00 26.64
CA ASN A 378 -31.77 -46.39 26.55
C ASN A 378 -31.05 -46.70 27.85
N LEU A 379 -31.81 -47.22 28.81
CA LEU A 379 -31.37 -48.09 29.90
C LEU A 379 -32.37 -49.24 29.95
#